data_AF-A0A9E2R987-F1
#
_entry.id   AF-A0A9E2R987-F1
#
_cell.length_a   1.000
_cell.length_b   1.000
_cell.length_c   1.000
_cell.angle_alpha   90.00
_cell.angle_beta   90.00
_cell.angle_gamma   90.00
#
_symmetry.space_group_name_H-M   'P 1'
#
loop_
_entity.id
_entity.type
_entity.pdbx_description
1 polymer ?
#
loop_
_entity_poly.entity_id
_entity_poly.type
_entity_poly.pdbx_seq_one_letter_code
_entity_poly.pdbx_strand_id
1 'polypeptide(L)' 'MGNRIPTVRVGRRRWRGIQEFYQAVRPGQPVAILGSSGFLEIAVNGGNAARVLRLEIGTPVRAG' A
#
# COMPACT_ATOMS: atom_id res chain seq x y z
N MET A 1 0.38 3.43 25.75
CA MET A 1 1.31 3.40 24.59
C MET A 1 0.48 3.80 23.37
N GLY A 2 0.67 5.00 22.81
CA GLY A 2 -0.19 5.51 21.73
C GLY A 2 -0.04 4.67 20.46
N ASN A 3 -1.16 4.24 19.86
CA ASN A 3 -1.13 3.45 18.64
C ASN A 3 -0.62 4.33 17.48
N ARG A 4 0.62 4.14 17.04
CA ARG A 4 1.18 4.87 15.90
C ARG A 4 0.59 4.28 14.63
N ILE A 5 -0.10 5.11 13.85
CA ILE A 5 -0.55 4.71 12.51
C ILE A 5 0.69 4.63 11.62
N PRO A 6 1.01 3.46 11.04
CA PRO A 6 2.19 3.30 10.21
C PRO A 6 2.09 4.18 8.96
N THR A 7 3.21 4.73 8.52
CA THR A 7 3.34 5.43 7.25
C THR A 7 3.97 4.50 6.23
N VAL A 8 3.26 4.28 5.12
CA VAL A 8 3.77 3.51 3.99
C VAL A 8 4.31 4.46 2.94
N ARG A 9 5.52 4.18 2.44
CA ARG A 9 6.19 4.92 1.37
C ARG A 9 6.54 3.98 0.24
N VAL A 10 6.20 4.37 -0.98
CA VAL A 10 6.48 3.61 -2.21
C VAL A 10 7.02 4.57 -3.26
N GLY A 11 8.29 4.41 -3.62
CA GLY A 11 9.00 5.40 -4.43
C GLY A 11 8.90 6.81 -3.83
N ARG A 12 8.27 7.74 -4.56
CA ARG A 12 8.04 9.13 -4.12
C ARG A 12 6.70 9.36 -3.40
N ARG A 13 5.84 8.34 -3.32
CA ARG A 13 4.49 8.44 -2.75
C ARG A 13 4.50 8.03 -1.28
N ARG A 14 3.61 8.62 -0.47
CA ARG A 14 3.42 8.25 0.93
C ARG A 14 1.95 8.31 1.32
N TRP A 15 1.50 7.40 2.17
CA TRP A 15 0.19 7.45 2.81
C TRP A 15 0.26 6.86 4.23
N ARG A 16 -0.79 7.11 5.01
CA ARG A 16 -0.91 6.60 6.38
C ARG A 16 -1.82 5.37 6.37
N GLY A 17 -1.49 4.43 7.24
CA GLY A 17 -2.28 3.24 7.49
C GLY A 17 -1.88 2.06 6.61
N ILE A 18 -2.04 0.89 7.20
CA ILE A 18 -2.15 -0.40 6.51
C ILE A 18 -3.58 -0.85 6.77
N GLN A 19 -4.31 -1.20 5.72
CA GLN A 19 -5.70 -1.61 5.80
C GLN A 19 -5.81 -3.14 5.81
N GLU A 20 -6.97 -3.64 6.22
CA GLU A 20 -7.24 -5.08 6.28
C GLU A 20 -7.63 -5.68 4.93
N PHE A 21 -8.23 -4.87 4.04
CA PHE A 21 -8.76 -5.33 2.75
C PHE A 21 -8.71 -4.24 1.68
N TYR A 22 -8.75 -4.66 0.42
CA TYR A 22 -8.62 -3.77 -0.75
C TYR A 22 -9.69 -2.66 -0.79
N GLN A 23 -10.93 -2.99 -0.42
CA GLN A 23 -12.09 -2.10 -0.47
C GLN A 23 -12.14 -1.06 0.67
N ALA A 24 -11.14 -1.02 1.55
CA ALA A 24 -11.05 0.00 2.59
C ALA A 24 -10.80 1.42 2.02
N VAL A 25 -10.48 1.52 0.72
CA VAL A 25 -10.40 2.76 -0.05
C VAL A 25 -11.36 2.71 -1.24
N ARG A 26 -11.68 3.86 -1.85
CA ARG A 26 -12.53 3.93 -3.05
C ARG A 26 -11.92 3.16 -4.24
N PRO A 27 -12.73 2.64 -5.18
CA PRO A 27 -12.21 2.03 -6.40
C PRO A 27 -11.21 2.93 -7.12
N GLY A 28 -10.12 2.34 -7.62
CA GLY A 28 -9.02 3.05 -8.27
C GLY A 28 -8.04 3.74 -7.32
N GLN A 29 -8.29 3.75 -6.00
CA GLN A 29 -7.36 4.34 -5.04
C GLN A 29 -6.29 3.32 -4.59
N PRO A 30 -5.04 3.79 -4.34
CA PRO A 30 -3.99 2.97 -3.76
C PRO A 30 -4.30 2.55 -2.32
N VAL A 31 -3.86 1.36 -1.94
CA VAL A 31 -3.98 0.84 -0.57
C VAL A 31 -2.75 -0.01 -0.23
N ALA A 32 -2.34 0.02 1.03
CA ALA A 32 -1.39 -0.94 1.58
C ALA A 32 -2.15 -1.93 2.46
N ILE A 33 -1.93 -3.23 2.29
CA ILE A 33 -2.52 -4.29 3.12
C ILE A 33 -1.45 -5.31 3.53
N LEU A 34 -1.77 -6.19 4.47
CA LEU A 34 -0.97 -7.40 4.70
C LEU A 34 -1.50 -8.51 3.80
N GLY A 35 -0.71 -8.88 2.79
CA GLY A 35 -1.06 -9.93 1.84
C GLY A 35 -0.97 -11.32 2.47
N SER A 36 -1.64 -12.31 1.86
CA SER A 36 -1.69 -13.70 2.37
C SER A 36 -0.32 -14.38 2.44
N SER A 37 0.67 -13.89 1.69
CA SER A 37 2.06 -14.34 1.73
C SER A 37 2.85 -13.83 2.95
N GLY A 38 2.23 -13.03 3.82
CA GLY A 38 2.87 -12.48 5.02
C GLY A 38 3.72 -11.22 4.77
N PHE A 39 3.57 -10.57 3.61
CA PHE A 39 4.30 -9.36 3.26
C PHE A 39 3.38 -8.14 3.15
N LEU A 40 3.96 -6.94 3.29
CA LEU A 40 3.27 -5.71 2.95
C LEU A 40 2.99 -5.68 1.44
N GLU A 41 1.73 -5.57 1.09
CA GLU A 41 1.26 -5.51 -0.28
C GLU A 41 0.84 -4.09 -0.65
N ILE A 42 1.25 -3.63 -1.84
CA ILE A 42 0.85 -2.35 -2.41
C ILE A 42 -0.12 -2.62 -3.56
N ALA A 43 -1.38 -2.26 -3.35
CA ALA A 43 -2.47 -2.56 -4.26
C ALA A 43 -3.21 -1.29 -4.69
N VAL A 44 -4.11 -1.45 -5.67
CA VAL A 44 -5.13 -0.47 -6.03
C VAL A 44 -6.47 -1.18 -5.97
N ASN A 45 -7.45 -0.61 -5.27
CA ASN A 45 -8.77 -1.23 -5.18
C ASN A 45 -9.38 -1.40 -6.57
N GLY A 46 -9.58 -2.64 -7.01
CA GLY A 46 -10.10 -2.96 -8.34
C GLY A 46 -9.15 -2.58 -9.48
N GLY A 47 -7.83 -2.55 -9.26
CA GLY A 47 -6.87 -2.14 -10.28
C GLY A 47 -5.47 -2.75 -10.16
N ASN A 48 -4.62 -2.44 -11.14
CA ASN A 48 -3.23 -2.89 -11.17
C ASN A 48 -2.31 -1.80 -10.61
N ALA A 49 -1.72 -2.05 -9.44
CA ALA A 49 -0.86 -1.08 -8.77
C ALA A 49 0.41 -0.74 -9.56
N ALA A 50 1.06 -1.72 -10.20
CA ALA A 50 2.26 -1.48 -10.99
C ALA A 50 1.98 -0.47 -12.12
N ARG A 51 0.86 -0.60 -12.83
CA ARG A 51 0.47 0.33 -13.89
C ARG A 51 0.07 1.72 -13.36
N VAL A 52 -0.78 1.76 -12.33
CA VAL A 52 -1.34 3.03 -11.81
C VAL A 52 -0.27 3.86 -11.10
N LEU A 53 0.57 3.20 -10.31
CA LEU A 53 1.61 3.86 -9.52
C LEU A 53 2.95 3.93 -10.26
N ARG A 54 3.07 3.30 -11.43
CA ARG A 54 4.29 3.17 -12.25
C ARG A 54 5.42 2.53 -11.45
N LEU A 55 5.13 1.36 -10.88
CA LEU A 55 6.07 0.59 -10.07
C LEU A 55 6.68 -0.52 -10.91
N GLU A 56 7.93 -0.81 -10.61
CA GLU A 56 8.71 -1.90 -11.17
C GLU A 56 9.40 -2.69 -10.05
N ILE A 57 9.83 -3.91 -10.36
CA ILE A 57 10.65 -4.71 -9.43
C ILE A 57 11.90 -3.90 -9.07
N GLY A 58 12.18 -3.79 -7.77
CA GLY A 58 13.25 -2.94 -7.23
C GLY A 58 12.77 -1.57 -6.75
N THR A 59 11.51 -1.19 -6.99
CA THR A 59 10.95 0.05 -6.42
C THR A 59 10.99 -0.02 -4.89
N PRO A 60 11.62 0.95 -4.19
CA PRO A 60 11.73 0.89 -2.73
C PRO A 60 10.37 1.05 -2.03
N VAL A 61 10.14 0.19 -1.04
CA VAL A 61 9.00 0.24 -0.12
C VAL A 61 9.51 0.39 1.31
N ARG A 62 8.91 1.28 2.09
CA ARG A 62 9.21 1.47 3.53
C ARG A 62 7.92 1.60 4.32
N ALA A 63 7.87 0.95 5.49
CA ALA A 63 6.81 1.12 6.48
C ALA A 63 7.46 1.45 7.84
N GLY A 64 6.86 2.37 8.61
CA GLY A 64 7.34 2.77 9.93
C GLY A 64 6.38 3.69 10.66
#